data_AF-A0A1X2GLN7-F1
#
_entry.id   AF-A0A1X2GLN7-F1
#
_cell.length_a   1.000
_cell.length_b   1.000
_cell.length_c   1.000
_cell.angle_alpha   90.00
_cell.angle_beta   90.00
_cell.angle_gamma   90.00
#
_symmetry.space_group_name_H-M   'P 1'
#
loop_
_entity.id
_entity.type
_entity.pdbx_description
1 polymer ?
#
loop_
_entity_poly.entity_id
_entity_poly.type
_entity_poly.pdbx_seq_one_letter_code
_entity_poly.pdbx_strand_id
1 'polypeptide(L)'
;IRLLLENFSDDQLRRYEAYRRSALNRTNVKRLVTQIMNQQCSQTMAFVVAGFTKVYVGEIVELSRQIMEEWGDEGAIRPVHIREAQRRYQNRT
;
A
#
# COMPACT_ATOMS: atom_id res chain seq x y z
N ILE A 1 -4.70 12.72 16.31
CA ILE A 1 -3.53 12.64 15.40
C ILE A 1 -2.41 13.58 15.83
N ARG A 2 -2.66 14.88 16.08
CA ARG A 2 -1.61 15.84 16.48
C ARG A 2 -0.78 15.39 17.70
N LEU A 3 -1.43 14.96 18.77
CA LEU A 3 -0.76 14.39 19.96
C LEU A 3 0.06 13.13 19.68
N LEU A 4 -0.32 12.31 18.69
CA LEU A 4 0.46 11.13 18.29
C LEU A 4 1.71 11.54 17.51
N LEU A 5 1.57 12.48 16.56
CA LEU A 5 2.69 12.98 15.76
C LEU A 5 3.73 13.70 16.60
N GLU A 6 3.30 14.43 17.63
CA GLU A 6 4.19 15.14 18.57
C GLU A 6 5.04 14.19 19.44
N ASN A 7 4.68 12.91 19.51
CA ASN A 7 5.39 11.89 20.29
C ASN A 7 6.09 10.84 19.41
N PHE A 8 6.13 11.02 18.09
CA PHE A 8 6.87 10.13 17.21
C PHE A 8 8.38 10.34 17.38
N SER A 9 9.13 9.24 17.40
CA SER A 9 10.57 9.29 17.10
C SER A 9 10.79 9.82 15.68
N ASP A 10 11.98 10.35 15.41
CA ASP A 10 12.34 10.89 14.08
C ASP A 10 12.11 9.88 12.96
N ASP A 11 12.41 8.59 13.22
CA ASP A 11 12.18 7.52 12.25
C ASP A 11 10.70 7.20 12.03
N GLN A 12 9.87 7.26 13.08
CA GLN A 12 8.42 7.10 12.95
C GLN A 12 7.82 8.26 12.16
N LEU A 13 8.27 9.49 12.42
CA LEU A 13 7.84 10.68 11.69
C LEU A 13 8.23 10.59 10.21
N ARG A 14 9.48 10.22 9.92
CA ARG A 14 9.96 10.01 8.55
C ARG A 14 9.13 8.96 7.79
N ARG A 15 8.84 7.81 8.42
CA ARG A 15 7.98 6.77 7.83
C ARG A 15 6.55 7.26 7.59
N TYR A 16 5.98 7.98 8.55
CA TYR A 16 4.64 8.55 8.41
C TYR A 16 4.56 9.60 7.29
N GLU A 17 5.55 10.48 7.18
CA GLU A 17 5.60 11.45 6.08
C GLU A 17 5.70 10.78 4.72
N ALA A 18 6.53 9.74 4.60
CA ALA A 18 6.65 8.95 3.39
C ALA A 18 5.30 8.30 3.01
N TYR A 19 4.63 7.67 3.98
CA TYR A 19 3.27 7.13 3.78
C TYR A 19 2.27 8.21 3.35
N ARG A 20 2.25 9.36 4.03
CA ARG A 20 1.32 10.46 3.77
C ARG A 20 1.52 11.05 2.37
N ARG A 21 2.77 11.23 1.93
CA ARG A 21 3.13 11.78 0.63
C ARG A 21 3.05 10.77 -0.51
N SER A 22 3.09 9.46 -0.21
CA SER A 22 2.99 8.42 -1.24
C SER A 22 1.66 8.50 -2.00
N ALA A 23 1.72 8.41 -3.32
CA ALA A 23 0.56 8.36 -4.18
C ALA A 23 0.90 7.65 -5.50
N LEU A 24 -0.08 6.99 -6.10
CA LEU A 24 0.08 6.40 -7.42
C LEU A 24 -0.04 7.49 -8.50
N ASN A 25 0.78 7.38 -9.54
CA ASN A 25 0.71 8.30 -10.67
C ASN A 25 -0.62 8.11 -11.41
N ARG A 26 -1.52 9.09 -11.27
CA ARG A 26 -2.87 9.05 -11.84
C ARG A 26 -2.88 8.87 -13.37
N THR A 27 -1.90 9.43 -14.08
CA THR A 27 -1.78 9.27 -15.54
C THR A 27 -1.47 7.82 -15.90
N ASN A 28 -0.59 7.17 -15.17
CA ASN A 28 -0.26 5.75 -15.39
C ASN A 28 -1.43 4.84 -15.01
N VAL A 29 -2.11 5.12 -13.89
CA VAL A 29 -3.33 4.38 -13.49
C VAL A 29 -4.40 4.50 -14.56
N LYS A 30 -4.66 5.70 -15.08
CA LYS A 30 -5.64 5.93 -16.15
C LYS A 30 -5.30 5.12 -17.41
N ARG A 31 -4.04 5.15 -17.86
CA ARG A 31 -3.59 4.39 -19.04
C ARG A 31 -3.82 2.89 -18.86
N LEU A 32 -3.45 2.34 -17.70
CA LEU A 32 -3.62 0.93 -17.39
C LEU A 32 -5.11 0.53 -17.36
N VAL A 33 -5.95 1.30 -16.66
CA VAL A 33 -7.39 1.02 -16.56
C VAL A 33 -8.04 1.08 -17.95
N THR A 34 -7.69 2.07 -18.77
CA THR A 34 -8.19 2.15 -20.16
C THR A 34 -7.78 0.95 -21.00
N GLN A 35 -6.53 0.49 -20.87
CA GLN A 35 -6.06 -0.70 -21.58
C GLN A 35 -6.82 -1.96 -21.14
N ILE A 36 -7.07 -2.13 -19.85
CA ILE A 36 -7.78 -3.31 -19.31
C ILE A 36 -9.26 -3.32 -19.71
N MET A 37 -9.93 -2.17 -19.61
CA MET A 37 -11.37 -2.07 -19.93
C MET A 37 -11.65 -1.99 -21.44
N ASN A 38 -10.60 -1.74 -22.25
CA ASN A 38 -10.74 -1.37 -23.67
C ASN A 38 -11.70 -0.18 -23.89
N GLN A 39 -11.74 0.74 -22.93
CA GLN A 39 -12.65 1.89 -22.89
C GLN A 39 -11.98 3.10 -22.25
N GLN A 40 -12.42 4.30 -22.60
CA GLN A 40 -11.82 5.52 -22.06
C GLN A 40 -12.15 5.67 -20.56
N CYS A 41 -11.11 5.73 -19.74
CA CYS A 41 -11.23 5.91 -18.29
C CYS A 41 -11.37 7.40 -17.97
N SER A 42 -12.32 7.76 -17.09
CA SER A 42 -12.50 9.14 -16.63
C SER A 42 -11.43 9.53 -15.59
N GLN A 43 -11.21 10.83 -15.40
CA GLN A 43 -10.27 11.31 -14.37
C GLN A 43 -10.73 10.90 -12.96
N THR A 44 -12.04 10.95 -12.71
CA THR A 44 -12.64 10.53 -11.44
C THR A 44 -12.43 9.04 -11.19
N MET A 45 -12.62 8.19 -12.21
CA MET A 45 -12.37 6.75 -12.08
C MET A 45 -10.90 6.46 -11.80
N ALA A 46 -9.97 7.11 -12.51
CA ALA A 46 -8.55 6.98 -12.25
C ALA A 46 -8.15 7.40 -10.81
N PHE A 47 -8.79 8.45 -10.27
CA PHE A 47 -8.59 8.89 -8.88
C PHE A 47 -9.07 7.84 -7.87
N VAL A 48 -10.28 7.30 -8.08
CA VAL A 48 -10.86 6.26 -7.22
C VAL A 48 -10.00 4.98 -7.25
N VAL A 49 -9.62 4.51 -8.43
CA VAL A 49 -8.77 3.31 -8.58
C VAL A 49 -7.41 3.51 -7.92
N ALA A 50 -6.79 4.70 -8.07
CA ALA A 50 -5.55 5.02 -7.38
C ALA A 50 -5.70 4.99 -5.85
N GLY A 51 -6.84 5.45 -5.33
CA GLY A 51 -7.18 5.38 -3.91
C GLY A 51 -7.26 3.93 -3.41
N PHE A 52 -8.08 3.09 -4.06
CA PHE A 52 -8.22 1.68 -3.69
C PHE A 52 -6.90 0.92 -3.80
N THR A 53 -6.13 1.17 -4.86
CA THR A 53 -4.83 0.52 -5.03
C THR A 53 -3.85 0.93 -3.92
N LYS A 54 -3.89 2.19 -3.45
CA LYS A 54 -3.06 2.61 -2.29
C LYS A 54 -3.48 1.90 -1.00
N VAL A 55 -4.78 1.74 -0.76
CA VAL A 55 -5.29 0.99 0.40
C VAL A 55 -4.80 -0.46 0.35
N TYR A 56 -4.98 -1.13 -0.78
CA TYR A 56 -4.51 -2.49 -1.01
C TYR A 56 -3.00 -2.66 -0.75
N VAL A 57 -2.17 -1.75 -1.27
CA VAL A 57 -0.72 -1.78 -1.01
C VAL A 57 -0.42 -1.63 0.49
N GLY A 58 -1.17 -0.78 1.20
CA GLY A 58 -1.06 -0.63 2.65
C GLY A 58 -1.35 -1.93 3.40
N GLU A 59 -2.48 -2.57 3.07
CA GLU A 59 -2.90 -3.84 3.69
C GLU A 59 -1.89 -4.96 3.46
N ILE A 60 -1.36 -5.09 2.24
CA ILE A 60 -0.34 -6.09 1.91
C ILE A 60 0.96 -5.83 2.67
N VAL A 61 1.41 -4.57 2.77
CA VAL A 61 2.63 -4.21 3.51
C VAL A 61 2.47 -4.47 5.01
N GLU A 62 1.31 -4.12 5.58
CA GLU A 62 0.99 -4.38 6.99
C GLU A 62 0.98 -5.88 7.29
N LEU A 63 0.30 -6.67 6.48
CA LEU A 63 0.25 -8.12 6.65
C LEU A 63 1.64 -8.76 6.44
N SER A 64 2.43 -8.26 5.50
CA SER A 64 3.82 -8.70 5.31
C SER A 64 4.68 -8.43 6.55
N ARG A 65 4.45 -7.28 7.22
CA ARG A 65 5.15 -6.94 8.47
C ARG A 65 4.75 -7.87 9.60
N GLN A 66 3.47 -8.21 9.72
CA GLN A 66 2.96 -9.18 10.69
C GLN A 66 3.56 -10.57 10.47
N ILE A 67 3.56 -11.07 9.23
CA ILE A 67 4.16 -12.37 8.89
C ILE A 67 5.64 -12.42 9.23
N MET A 68 6.37 -11.35 8.96
CA MET A 68 7.79 -11.25 9.32
C MET A 68 8.00 -11.39 10.84
N GLU A 69 7.14 -10.77 11.66
CA GLU A 69 7.17 -10.91 13.12
C GLU A 69 6.79 -12.33 13.56
N GLU A 70 5.75 -12.92 12.98
CA GLU A 70 5.33 -14.30 13.26
C GLU A 70 6.43 -15.32 12.97
N TRP A 71 7.26 -15.05 11.95
CA TRP A 71 8.37 -15.92 11.55
C TRP A 71 9.67 -15.65 12.30
N GLY A 72 9.70 -14.62 13.16
CA GLY A 72 10.90 -14.21 13.89
C GLY A 72 11.98 -13.61 12.97
N ASP A 73 11.59 -13.09 11.81
CA ASP A 73 12.48 -12.47 10.85
C ASP A 73 12.74 -10.99 11.19
N GLU A 74 13.97 -10.54 10.95
CA GLU A 74 14.37 -9.14 11.17
C GLU A 74 14.80 -8.46 9.86
N GLY A 75 14.83 -7.12 9.90
CA GLY A 75 15.26 -6.29 8.78
C GLY A 75 14.13 -5.93 7.82
N ALA A 76 14.46 -5.87 6.52
CA ALA A 76 13.52 -5.44 5.48
C ALA A 76 12.52 -6.54 5.10
N ILE A 77 11.30 -6.14 4.75
CA ILE A 77 10.29 -7.06 4.20
C ILE A 77 10.85 -7.73 2.94
N ARG A 78 10.92 -9.08 2.97
CA ARG A 78 11.44 -9.89 1.88
C ARG A 78 10.29 -10.35 0.96
N PRO A 79 10.58 -10.73 -0.30
CA PRO A 79 9.56 -11.20 -1.24
C PRO A 79 8.73 -12.38 -0.72
N VAL A 80 9.29 -13.22 0.15
CA VAL A 80 8.56 -14.35 0.76
C VAL A 80 7.44 -13.87 1.69
N HIS A 81 7.64 -12.79 2.46
CA HIS A 81 6.61 -12.23 3.34
C HIS A 81 5.46 -11.63 2.51
N ILE A 82 5.77 -10.96 1.40
CA ILE A 82 4.78 -10.37 0.50
C ILE A 82 3.93 -11.46 -0.19
N ARG A 83 4.56 -12.54 -0.66
CA ARG A 83 3.85 -13.67 -1.26
C ARG A 83 2.92 -14.35 -0.27
N GLU A 84 3.37 -14.54 0.96
CA GLU A 84 2.52 -15.11 2.01
C GLU A 84 1.39 -14.14 2.42
N ALA A 85 1.67 -12.83 2.47
CA ALA A 85 0.65 -11.81 2.70
C ALA A 85 -0.43 -11.88 1.62
N GLN A 86 -0.04 -12.00 0.35
CA GLN A 86 -0.99 -12.15 -0.75
C GLN A 86 -1.86 -13.40 -0.60
N ARG A 87 -1.24 -14.54 -0.27
CA ARG A 87 -1.96 -15.81 -0.07
C ARG A 87 -2.98 -15.70 1.07
N ARG A 88 -2.60 -15.09 2.20
CA ARG A 88 -3.49 -14.88 3.35
C ARG A 88 -4.58 -13.85 3.07
N TYR A 89 -4.27 -12.79 2.34
CA TYR A 89 -5.23 -11.75 1.95
C TYR A 89 -6.37 -12.33 1.10
N GLN A 90 -6.03 -13.16 0.11
CA GLN A 90 -7.01 -13.83 -0.76
C GLN A 90 -7.92 -14.83 -0.03
N ASN A 91 -7.50 -15.35 1.13
CA ASN A 91 -8.33 -16.24 1.94
C ASN A 91 -9.27 -15.50 2.90
N ARG A 92 -9.05 -14.18 3.11
CA ARG A 92 -9.88 -13.34 3.98
C ARG A 92 -11.04 -12.68 3.25
N THR A 93 -10.97 -12.60 1.92
CA THR A 93 -11.94 -11.95 1.02
C THR A 93 -12.61 -12.99 0.14
#